data_AF-A0A3B9APH1-F1
#
_entry.id   AF-A0A3B9APH1-F1
#
_cell.length_a   1.000
_cell.length_b   1.000
_cell.length_c   1.000
_cell.angle_alpha   90.00
_cell.angle_beta   90.00
_cell.angle_gamma   90.00
#
_symmetry.space_group_name_H-M   'P 1'
#
loop_
_entity.id
_entity.type
_entity.pdbx_description
1 polymer ?
#
loop_
_entity_poly.entity_id
_entity_poly.type
_entity_poly.pdbx_seq_one_letter_code
_entity_poly.pdbx_strand_id
1 'polypeptide(L)'
;MIIPAANYDRYAELRPTTKINDTGTGAFLPIDNTLPTSDQAGFHPAMTGFKDLYDRGWLNVIQATGYQSMNQSHFKGTDLWLSGGGGSTELNNLGSGWMGRALQAFYPHIEGVPVADMVDPLGIQVGDPFTSLGFHTETEHQNVINLSGQDPAGFYSLIQTIGGAPIMNVPDTDHGHELEYIMGVERSINLYANRITQVFNAGSNSITTYPGGSLGAQLKTVARMIKGGCKTKIFLCQIGGFDTHSAQVDSGDTSIGAHANLLKSLSDAVKTFLDDLQGLGIADNVMGCTFSEFGRCAKENGSFGTDHGTMAPMIVFGKDVKPGVVGTNPNLNNLTNDNQIKEMQFDYRQVFATLLQDWLGANPFVMEQTMFEGYAKMKLVAKASRVDPDCQWGGAEIVVDNFRPMTLFPNPAYMSTEVSYENRGEAFEALLSLHSLGGTLIAARHETVLTGPNSFYFDVNALPEGIYFVRMQNKYNGKANVMKLSVVHGSGIRARN
;
A
#
# COMPACT_ATOMS: atom_id res chain seq x y z
N MET A 1 11.20 -12.50 -14.29
CA MET A 1 11.26 -12.95 -12.89
C MET A 1 10.85 -14.41 -12.76
N ILE A 2 9.59 -14.74 -13.11
CA ILE A 2 9.02 -16.09 -13.00
C ILE A 2 8.90 -16.71 -14.40
N ILE A 3 9.35 -17.95 -14.56
CA ILE A 3 9.34 -18.73 -15.80
C ILE A 3 8.22 -19.77 -15.68
N PRO A 4 7.27 -19.84 -16.63
CA PRO A 4 6.17 -20.78 -16.55
C PRO A 4 6.61 -22.17 -17.03
N ALA A 5 7.12 -23.00 -16.11
CA ALA A 5 7.70 -24.31 -16.44
C ALA A 5 6.72 -25.21 -17.21
N ALA A 6 5.43 -25.18 -16.85
CA ALA A 6 4.37 -25.94 -17.51
C ALA A 6 4.15 -25.56 -18.99
N ASN A 7 4.41 -24.30 -19.34
CA ASN A 7 4.16 -23.70 -20.66
C ASN A 7 5.48 -23.23 -21.30
N TYR A 8 6.59 -23.89 -20.97
CA TYR A 8 7.92 -23.42 -21.32
C TYR A 8 8.12 -23.28 -22.82
N ASP A 9 7.67 -24.25 -23.63
CA ASP A 9 7.81 -24.20 -25.08
C ASP A 9 7.20 -22.92 -25.67
N ARG A 10 5.98 -22.59 -25.25
CA ARG A 10 5.30 -21.37 -25.70
C ARG A 10 6.01 -20.10 -25.19
N TYR A 11 6.51 -20.11 -23.97
CA TYR A 11 7.35 -19.03 -23.44
C TYR A 11 8.62 -18.83 -24.28
N ALA A 12 9.30 -19.91 -24.64
CA ALA A 12 10.52 -19.88 -25.45
C ALA A 12 10.26 -19.41 -26.89
N GLU A 13 9.12 -19.78 -27.49
CA GLU A 13 8.67 -19.27 -28.79
C GLU A 13 8.38 -17.76 -28.77
N LEU A 14 7.81 -17.26 -27.68
CA LEU A 14 7.51 -15.84 -27.49
C LEU A 14 8.77 -15.03 -27.16
N ARG A 15 9.86 -15.69 -26.74
CA ARG A 15 11.12 -15.06 -26.31
C ARG A 15 12.35 -15.71 -26.96
N PRO A 16 12.46 -15.74 -28.30
CA PRO A 16 13.53 -16.47 -28.97
C PRO A 16 14.94 -15.99 -28.59
N THR A 17 15.10 -14.72 -28.20
CA THR A 17 16.40 -14.14 -27.86
C THR A 17 16.56 -13.78 -26.37
N THR A 18 15.47 -13.77 -25.59
CA THR A 18 15.47 -13.38 -24.17
C THR A 18 14.95 -14.46 -23.22
N LYS A 19 14.63 -15.66 -23.72
CA LYS A 19 14.19 -16.80 -22.86
C LYS A 19 15.28 -17.20 -21.88
N ILE A 20 14.88 -17.55 -20.67
CA ILE A 20 15.72 -18.28 -19.72
C ILE A 20 15.66 -19.76 -20.08
N ASN A 21 16.79 -20.48 -19.97
CA ASN A 21 16.83 -21.90 -20.29
C ASN A 21 16.00 -22.74 -19.30
N ASP A 22 15.50 -23.89 -19.74
CA ASP A 22 14.84 -24.90 -18.90
C ASP A 22 15.81 -25.95 -18.36
N THR A 23 16.94 -26.14 -19.04
CA THR A 23 17.97 -27.12 -18.67
C THR A 23 19.38 -26.58 -18.90
N GLY A 24 20.36 -27.19 -18.24
CA GLY A 24 21.77 -26.83 -18.39
C GLY A 24 22.17 -25.51 -17.71
N THR A 25 23.25 -24.90 -18.19
CA THR A 25 23.76 -23.63 -17.65
C THR A 25 22.77 -22.50 -17.90
N GLY A 26 22.53 -21.68 -16.88
CA GLY A 26 21.57 -20.57 -16.95
C GLY A 26 20.10 -21.01 -16.92
N ALA A 27 19.82 -22.28 -16.56
CA ALA A 27 18.47 -22.75 -16.40
C ALA A 27 17.73 -22.05 -15.24
N PHE A 28 16.42 -21.89 -15.36
CA PHE A 28 15.60 -21.39 -14.26
C PHE A 28 15.72 -22.30 -13.03
N LEU A 29 15.51 -21.73 -11.85
CA LEU A 29 15.46 -22.45 -10.58
C LEU A 29 14.01 -22.90 -10.34
N PRO A 30 13.66 -24.20 -10.40
CA PRO A 30 12.29 -24.62 -10.16
C PRO A 30 11.85 -24.19 -8.76
N ILE A 31 10.67 -23.59 -8.61
CA ILE A 31 10.16 -23.11 -7.32
C ILE A 31 9.81 -24.31 -6.44
N ASP A 32 8.87 -25.13 -6.92
CA ASP A 32 8.43 -26.36 -6.27
C ASP A 32 7.89 -27.35 -7.30
N ASN A 33 8.60 -28.47 -7.47
CA ASN A 33 8.23 -29.53 -8.40
C ASN A 33 7.14 -30.47 -7.85
N THR A 34 6.72 -30.29 -6.60
CA THR A 34 5.63 -31.08 -5.98
C THR A 34 4.26 -30.46 -6.24
N LEU A 35 4.20 -29.20 -6.71
CA LEU A 35 2.96 -28.54 -7.09
C LEU A 35 2.31 -29.20 -8.32
N PRO A 36 0.99 -29.05 -8.51
CA PRO A 36 0.33 -29.42 -9.75
C PRO A 36 1.05 -28.81 -10.96
N THR A 37 1.13 -29.55 -12.07
CA THR A 37 1.87 -29.11 -13.26
C THR A 37 1.46 -27.71 -13.73
N SER A 38 0.18 -27.35 -13.67
CA SER A 38 -0.31 -26.00 -14.01
C SER A 38 0.30 -24.86 -13.18
N ASP A 39 0.79 -25.16 -11.99
CA ASP A 39 1.24 -24.21 -10.98
C ASP A 39 2.77 -24.19 -10.89
N GLN A 40 3.44 -25.20 -11.46
CA GLN A 40 4.90 -25.32 -11.50
C GLN A 40 5.51 -24.18 -12.29
N ALA A 41 6.35 -23.40 -11.62
CA ALA A 41 7.08 -22.28 -12.20
C ALA A 41 8.53 -22.27 -11.69
N GLY A 42 9.37 -21.44 -12.30
CA GLY A 42 10.77 -21.26 -11.95
C GLY A 42 11.11 -19.82 -11.65
N PHE A 43 12.03 -19.58 -10.71
CA PHE A 43 12.70 -18.30 -10.59
C PHE A 43 13.79 -18.15 -11.66
N HIS A 44 14.05 -16.93 -12.07
CA HIS A 44 15.24 -16.61 -12.86
C HIS A 44 16.52 -17.12 -12.16
N PRO A 45 17.54 -17.66 -12.87
CA PRO A 45 18.76 -18.24 -12.28
C PRO A 45 19.49 -17.31 -11.31
N ALA A 46 19.47 -16.01 -11.58
CA ALA A 46 20.08 -14.99 -10.74
C ALA A 46 19.39 -14.77 -9.37
N MET A 47 18.22 -15.36 -9.12
CA MET A 47 17.38 -15.14 -7.94
C MET A 47 17.54 -16.26 -6.89
N THR A 48 18.77 -16.66 -6.60
CA THR A 48 19.05 -17.74 -5.64
C THR A 48 18.60 -17.40 -4.22
N GLY A 49 18.65 -16.12 -3.81
CA GLY A 49 18.13 -15.65 -2.53
C GLY A 49 16.63 -15.90 -2.34
N PHE A 50 15.80 -15.62 -3.36
CA PHE A 50 14.37 -15.95 -3.29
C PHE A 50 14.11 -17.45 -3.28
N LYS A 51 14.92 -18.24 -4.02
CA LYS A 51 14.84 -19.70 -3.94
C LYS A 51 15.13 -20.20 -2.52
N ASP A 52 16.18 -19.70 -1.87
CA ASP A 52 16.51 -20.03 -0.48
C ASP A 52 15.37 -19.68 0.48
N LEU A 53 14.79 -18.48 0.35
CA LEU A 53 13.66 -18.06 1.18
C LEU A 53 12.42 -18.92 0.96
N TYR A 54 12.13 -19.31 -0.28
CA TYR A 54 11.04 -20.22 -0.59
C TYR A 54 11.25 -21.59 0.08
N ASP A 55 12.45 -22.16 -0.03
CA ASP A 55 12.79 -23.46 0.55
C ASP A 55 12.71 -23.47 2.08
N ARG A 56 12.93 -22.32 2.70
CA ARG A 56 12.75 -22.11 4.15
C ARG A 56 11.30 -21.91 4.58
N GLY A 57 10.39 -21.79 3.62
CA GLY A 57 8.98 -21.49 3.87
C GLY A 57 8.70 -20.01 4.14
N TRP A 58 9.61 -19.10 3.80
CA TRP A 58 9.55 -17.66 4.12
C TRP A 58 9.16 -16.78 2.94
N LEU A 59 8.64 -17.39 1.86
CA LEU A 59 8.28 -16.70 0.63
C LEU A 59 7.05 -17.34 -0.02
N ASN A 60 6.17 -16.49 -0.53
CA ASN A 60 5.03 -16.84 -1.35
C ASN A 60 5.06 -16.08 -2.68
N VAL A 61 4.72 -16.75 -3.77
CA VAL A 61 4.60 -16.17 -5.11
C VAL A 61 3.14 -16.11 -5.51
N ILE A 62 2.67 -14.94 -5.91
CA ILE A 62 1.31 -14.76 -6.41
C ILE A 62 1.41 -14.46 -7.90
N GLN A 63 0.87 -15.36 -8.73
CA GLN A 63 0.94 -15.24 -10.20
C GLN A 63 -0.14 -14.30 -10.75
N ALA A 64 0.08 -13.76 -11.95
CA ALA A 64 -0.92 -13.01 -12.73
C ALA A 64 -1.69 -11.94 -11.93
N THR A 65 -0.95 -11.13 -11.17
CA THR A 65 -1.51 -10.04 -10.36
C THR A 65 -1.54 -8.73 -11.14
N GLY A 66 -2.63 -7.98 -11.00
CA GLY A 66 -2.81 -6.68 -11.63
C GLY A 66 -4.09 -6.01 -11.15
N TYR A 67 -4.68 -5.17 -11.99
CA TYR A 67 -6.02 -4.62 -11.80
C TYR A 67 -6.72 -4.47 -13.15
N GLN A 68 -8.06 -4.42 -13.13
CA GLN A 68 -8.85 -4.28 -14.35
C GLN A 68 -8.48 -3.01 -15.10
N SER A 69 -8.33 -3.11 -16.43
CA SER A 69 -7.94 -2.00 -17.30
C SER A 69 -6.63 -1.33 -16.87
N MET A 70 -5.57 -2.14 -16.64
CA MET A 70 -4.27 -1.66 -16.18
C MET A 70 -3.71 -0.54 -17.07
N ASN A 71 -3.15 0.49 -16.44
CA ASN A 71 -2.49 1.60 -17.11
C ASN A 71 -0.98 1.33 -17.19
N GLN A 72 -0.39 1.51 -18.36
CA GLN A 72 1.04 1.25 -18.63
C GLN A 72 1.91 2.50 -18.58
N SER A 73 1.36 3.66 -18.19
CA SER A 73 2.14 4.88 -17.95
C SER A 73 2.87 4.76 -16.61
N HIS A 74 4.16 5.11 -16.57
CA HIS A 74 4.92 5.13 -15.32
C HIS A 74 4.24 5.99 -14.26
N PHE A 75 3.83 7.21 -14.61
CA PHE A 75 3.21 8.13 -13.67
C PHE A 75 1.87 7.58 -13.18
N LYS A 76 0.98 7.22 -14.12
CA LYS A 76 -0.37 6.81 -13.75
C LYS A 76 -0.43 5.43 -13.11
N GLY A 77 0.36 4.47 -13.59
CA GLY A 77 0.47 3.14 -12.99
C GLY A 77 0.96 3.24 -11.56
N THR A 78 2.04 4.00 -11.32
CA THR A 78 2.58 4.23 -9.98
C THR A 78 1.51 4.84 -9.06
N ASP A 79 0.81 5.88 -9.53
CA ASP A 79 -0.26 6.52 -8.76
C ASP A 79 -1.37 5.53 -8.39
N LEU A 80 -1.77 4.64 -9.31
CA LEU A 80 -2.85 3.69 -9.07
C LEU A 80 -2.47 2.65 -8.02
N TRP A 81 -1.27 2.06 -8.13
CA TRP A 81 -0.79 1.09 -7.13
C TRP A 81 -0.62 1.72 -5.73
N LEU A 82 -0.13 2.97 -5.67
CA LEU A 82 0.09 3.69 -4.42
C LEU A 82 -1.20 4.24 -3.80
N SER A 83 -2.19 4.60 -4.62
CA SER A 83 -3.50 5.09 -4.13
C SER A 83 -4.48 3.98 -3.75
N GLY A 84 -4.23 2.74 -4.19
CA GLY A 84 -5.22 1.65 -4.09
C GLY A 84 -6.27 1.74 -5.19
N GLY A 85 -5.95 2.46 -6.27
CA GLY A 85 -6.82 2.69 -7.42
C GLY A 85 -6.90 1.52 -8.39
N GLY A 86 -7.51 1.78 -9.55
CA GLY A 86 -7.71 0.81 -10.62
C GLY A 86 -8.18 1.50 -11.90
N GLY A 87 -8.43 0.73 -12.96
CA GLY A 87 -8.78 1.28 -14.26
C GLY A 87 -10.26 1.62 -14.47
N SER A 88 -11.09 1.61 -13.41
CA SER A 88 -12.45 2.16 -13.48
C SER A 88 -12.41 3.68 -13.33
N THR A 89 -13.42 4.39 -13.88
CA THR A 89 -13.48 5.86 -13.80
C THR A 89 -13.36 6.37 -12.37
N GLU A 90 -13.98 5.65 -11.43
CA GLU A 90 -14.01 5.95 -9.99
C GLU A 90 -12.64 5.81 -9.34
N LEU A 91 -11.94 4.72 -9.62
CA LEU A 91 -10.69 4.37 -8.95
C LEU A 91 -9.46 4.95 -9.66
N ASN A 92 -9.66 5.62 -10.80
CA ASN A 92 -8.54 6.11 -11.58
C ASN A 92 -7.88 7.34 -10.95
N ASN A 93 -8.62 8.22 -10.26
CA ASN A 93 -8.14 9.54 -9.85
C ASN A 93 -8.20 9.80 -8.34
N LEU A 94 -7.82 8.80 -7.54
CA LEU A 94 -7.73 8.95 -6.10
C LEU A 94 -6.62 9.96 -5.74
N GLY A 95 -6.96 10.98 -4.94
CA GLY A 95 -6.04 12.04 -4.52
C GLY A 95 -5.17 11.70 -3.31
N SER A 96 -5.37 10.53 -2.71
CA SER A 96 -4.66 10.07 -1.50
C SER A 96 -4.15 8.64 -1.66
N GLY A 97 -3.14 8.32 -0.88
CA GLY A 97 -2.50 7.01 -0.78
C GLY A 97 -3.23 6.06 0.15
N TRP A 98 -3.28 4.76 -0.20
CA TRP A 98 -3.94 3.79 0.68
C TRP A 98 -3.19 3.57 1.99
N MET A 99 -1.84 3.69 2.00
CA MET A 99 -1.05 3.56 3.25
C MET A 99 -1.31 4.76 4.16
N GLY A 100 -1.38 5.97 3.60
CA GLY A 100 -1.76 7.17 4.34
C GLY A 100 -3.14 7.02 5.01
N ARG A 101 -4.16 6.65 4.22
CA ARG A 101 -5.52 6.39 4.75
C ARG A 101 -5.53 5.30 5.82
N ALA A 102 -4.78 4.20 5.62
CA ALA A 102 -4.67 3.13 6.61
C ALA A 102 -4.08 3.63 7.93
N LEU A 103 -2.95 4.31 7.88
CA LEU A 103 -2.23 4.80 9.06
C LEU A 103 -3.05 5.85 9.82
N GLN A 104 -3.74 6.74 9.10
CA GLN A 104 -4.67 7.71 9.69
C GLN A 104 -5.85 7.00 10.37
N ALA A 105 -6.41 5.96 9.77
CA ALA A 105 -7.51 5.20 10.36
C ALA A 105 -7.04 4.36 11.57
N PHE A 106 -5.82 3.84 11.54
CA PHE A 106 -5.21 3.16 12.69
C PHE A 106 -4.97 4.11 13.86
N TYR A 107 -4.51 5.34 13.58
CA TYR A 107 -4.08 6.32 14.58
C TYR A 107 -4.74 7.70 14.35
N PRO A 108 -6.06 7.81 14.53
CA PRO A 108 -6.78 9.05 14.22
C PRO A 108 -6.40 10.22 15.15
N HIS A 109 -5.79 9.94 16.30
CA HIS A 109 -5.35 10.94 17.27
C HIS A 109 -3.98 11.56 16.97
N ILE A 110 -3.26 11.06 15.96
CA ILE A 110 -1.91 11.53 15.63
C ILE A 110 -2.00 12.63 14.57
N GLU A 111 -2.01 13.87 15.04
CA GLU A 111 -2.08 15.08 14.22
C GLU A 111 -0.68 15.61 13.88
N GLY A 112 0.16 14.74 13.32
CA GLY A 112 1.47 15.13 12.81
C GLY A 112 2.57 15.26 13.84
N VAL A 113 2.32 15.19 15.15
CA VAL A 113 3.38 15.17 16.19
C VAL A 113 3.44 13.82 16.91
N PRO A 114 4.60 13.39 17.42
CA PRO A 114 4.71 12.19 18.24
C PRO A 114 3.79 12.25 19.47
N VAL A 115 3.17 11.13 19.80
CA VAL A 115 2.33 10.95 21.00
C VAL A 115 2.91 9.85 21.90
N ALA A 116 2.48 9.80 23.15
CA ALA A 116 3.10 8.91 24.15
C ALA A 116 3.01 7.41 23.79
N ASP A 117 1.93 6.98 23.16
CA ASP A 117 1.71 5.60 22.72
C ASP A 117 2.37 5.30 21.35
N MET A 118 2.66 6.34 20.55
CA MET A 118 3.32 6.25 19.26
C MET A 118 4.29 7.42 19.03
N VAL A 119 5.53 7.22 19.48
CA VAL A 119 6.61 8.21 19.42
C VAL A 119 7.33 8.25 18.07
N ASP A 120 7.19 7.20 17.27
CA ASP A 120 7.79 7.05 15.95
C ASP A 120 6.84 7.54 14.84
N PRO A 121 7.34 7.96 13.67
CA PRO A 121 6.48 8.20 12.51
C PRO A 121 5.68 6.94 12.18
N LEU A 122 4.45 7.11 11.71
CA LEU A 122 3.57 5.99 11.35
C LEU A 122 4.07 5.25 10.12
N GLY A 123 4.58 6.00 9.15
CA GLY A 123 5.19 5.49 7.92
C GLY A 123 6.56 6.11 7.67
N ILE A 124 7.46 5.36 7.05
CA ILE A 124 8.76 5.88 6.60
C ILE A 124 9.03 5.42 5.17
N GLN A 125 9.29 6.37 4.28
CA GLN A 125 9.87 6.10 2.97
C GLN A 125 11.39 6.19 3.07
N VAL A 126 12.12 5.28 2.42
CA VAL A 126 13.58 5.23 2.47
C VAL A 126 14.17 5.25 1.06
N GLY A 127 15.16 6.12 0.84
CA GLY A 127 16.00 6.07 -0.36
C GLY A 127 15.43 6.71 -1.62
N ASP A 128 14.25 7.34 -1.57
CA ASP A 128 13.69 8.14 -2.66
C ASP A 128 13.85 9.64 -2.37
N PRO A 129 14.32 10.47 -3.32
CA PRO A 129 14.25 11.92 -3.16
C PRO A 129 12.81 12.48 -3.20
N PHE A 130 11.84 11.76 -3.77
CA PHE A 130 10.45 12.21 -3.90
C PHE A 130 9.52 11.53 -2.90
N THR A 131 8.55 12.29 -2.38
CA THR A 131 7.52 11.75 -1.49
C THR A 131 6.56 10.86 -2.26
N SER A 132 6.25 9.70 -1.70
CA SER A 132 5.32 8.74 -2.30
C SER A 132 3.87 9.15 -2.08
N LEU A 133 3.08 9.18 -3.16
CA LEU A 133 1.62 9.30 -3.11
C LEU A 133 1.01 8.31 -2.12
N GLY A 134 1.62 7.14 -1.94
CA GLY A 134 1.08 6.07 -1.09
C GLY A 134 0.91 6.49 0.36
N PHE A 135 1.66 7.47 0.82
CA PHE A 135 1.55 8.04 2.17
C PHE A 135 0.74 9.34 2.23
N HIS A 136 0.32 9.91 1.11
CA HIS A 136 -0.50 11.11 1.11
C HIS A 136 -1.89 10.80 1.70
N THR A 137 -2.41 11.71 2.51
CA THR A 137 -3.74 11.65 3.12
C THR A 137 -4.64 12.73 2.50
N GLU A 138 -5.96 12.60 2.61
CA GLU A 138 -6.89 13.63 2.09
C GLU A 138 -6.83 14.94 2.89
N THR A 139 -6.37 14.87 4.13
CA THR A 139 -6.01 15.99 5.01
C THR A 139 -4.52 15.94 5.28
N GLU A 140 -3.80 17.04 5.28
CA GLU A 140 -2.34 17.02 5.52
C GLU A 140 -2.03 16.51 6.95
N HIS A 141 -1.51 15.28 7.05
CA HIS A 141 -0.99 14.72 8.29
C HIS A 141 0.50 14.46 8.17
N GLN A 142 1.27 15.03 9.09
CA GLN A 142 2.73 15.05 9.04
C GLN A 142 3.36 13.88 9.79
N ASN A 143 2.77 12.69 9.64
CA ASN A 143 3.13 11.51 10.40
C ASN A 143 3.95 10.49 9.58
N VAL A 144 4.40 10.89 8.39
CA VAL A 144 5.28 10.09 7.51
C VAL A 144 6.55 10.87 7.19
N ILE A 145 7.70 10.20 7.27
CA ILE A 145 9.01 10.79 6.97
C ILE A 145 9.64 10.15 5.73
N ASN A 146 10.23 10.96 4.86
CA ASN A 146 11.08 10.48 3.77
C ASN A 146 12.57 10.63 4.12
N LEU A 147 13.27 9.51 4.24
CA LEU A 147 14.71 9.44 4.47
C LEU A 147 15.46 9.33 3.15
N SER A 148 15.57 10.45 2.44
CA SER A 148 16.36 10.54 1.21
C SER A 148 17.83 10.23 1.51
N GLY A 149 18.48 9.47 0.62
CA GLY A 149 19.89 9.08 0.79
C GLY A 149 20.19 8.07 1.90
N GLN A 150 19.17 7.53 2.59
CA GLN A 150 19.33 6.51 3.64
C GLN A 150 20.18 6.98 4.84
N ASP A 151 20.20 8.29 5.11
CA ASP A 151 21.05 8.89 6.14
C ASP A 151 20.22 9.53 7.28
N PRO A 152 19.84 8.75 8.32
CA PRO A 152 19.21 9.26 9.53
C PRO A 152 20.00 10.36 10.26
N ALA A 153 21.34 10.33 10.18
CA ALA A 153 22.18 11.31 10.86
C ALA A 153 22.25 12.62 10.08
N GLY A 154 22.43 12.53 8.75
CA GLY A 154 22.37 13.67 7.84
C GLY A 154 20.99 14.31 7.79
N PHE A 155 19.91 13.52 7.87
CA PHE A 155 18.55 14.05 8.01
C PHE A 155 18.45 14.95 9.25
N TYR A 156 18.93 14.49 10.41
CA TYR A 156 18.94 15.29 11.62
C TYR A 156 19.78 16.57 11.49
N SER A 157 20.99 16.47 10.94
CA SER A 157 21.87 17.62 10.75
C SER A 157 21.27 18.67 9.80
N LEU A 158 20.62 18.24 8.71
CA LEU A 158 19.93 19.13 7.77
C LEU A 158 18.79 19.88 8.45
N ILE A 159 17.98 19.19 9.26
CA ILE A 159 16.87 19.80 9.97
C ILE A 159 17.36 20.81 11.02
N GLN A 160 18.44 20.51 11.76
CA GLN A 160 19.02 21.48 12.71
C GLN A 160 19.53 22.77 12.06
N THR A 161 19.98 22.71 10.79
CA THR A 161 20.40 23.91 10.05
C THR A 161 19.25 24.78 9.55
N ILE A 162 18.02 24.27 9.52
CA ILE A 162 16.83 24.99 9.03
C ILE A 162 16.09 25.71 10.18
N GLY A 163 16.28 25.28 11.43
CA GLY A 163 15.49 25.77 12.56
C GLY A 163 15.90 27.15 13.10
N GLY A 164 14.93 28.06 13.18
CA GLY A 164 15.04 29.36 13.84
C GLY A 164 14.47 29.34 15.27
N ALA A 165 14.66 30.42 16.04
CA ALA A 165 13.96 30.55 17.32
C ALA A 165 12.44 30.69 17.07
N PRO A 166 11.58 29.94 17.78
CA PRO A 166 10.14 30.00 17.57
C PRO A 166 9.59 31.42 17.84
N ILE A 167 8.64 31.85 17.01
CA ILE A 167 7.96 33.15 17.19
C ILE A 167 7.06 33.04 18.42
N MET A 168 7.35 33.81 19.46
CA MET A 168 6.66 33.70 20.76
C MET A 168 5.25 34.31 20.77
N ASN A 169 4.95 35.21 19.83
CA ASN A 169 3.65 35.88 19.72
C ASN A 169 3.13 35.74 18.29
N VAL A 170 2.27 34.75 18.07
CA VAL A 170 1.55 34.57 16.80
C VAL A 170 0.22 35.33 16.89
N PRO A 171 -0.07 36.29 15.97
CA PRO A 171 -1.33 37.02 15.98
C PRO A 171 -2.54 36.10 15.70
N ASP A 172 -3.69 36.33 16.32
CA ASP A 172 -4.95 35.64 15.96
C ASP A 172 -5.55 36.26 14.68
N THR A 173 -4.92 35.93 13.54
CA THR A 173 -5.27 36.39 12.20
C THR A 173 -4.97 35.26 11.22
N ASP A 174 -5.55 35.30 10.01
CA ASP A 174 -5.30 34.29 8.96
C ASP A 174 -3.78 34.05 8.73
N HIS A 175 -2.96 35.11 8.68
CA HIS A 175 -1.51 34.97 8.53
C HIS A 175 -0.83 34.37 9.77
N GLY A 176 -1.36 34.62 10.96
CA GLY A 176 -0.87 34.01 12.19
C GLY A 176 -1.21 32.52 12.27
N HIS A 177 -2.40 32.09 11.83
CA HIS A 177 -2.73 30.67 11.76
C HIS A 177 -1.83 29.92 10.76
N GLU A 178 -1.51 30.52 9.61
CA GLU A 178 -0.53 29.95 8.66
C GLU A 178 0.88 29.87 9.27
N LEU A 179 1.30 30.87 10.07
CA LEU A 179 2.58 30.85 10.78
C LEU A 179 2.60 29.75 11.86
N GLU A 180 1.51 29.58 12.62
CA GLU A 180 1.37 28.52 13.62
C GLU A 180 1.40 27.13 12.96
N TYR A 181 0.75 26.98 11.80
CA TYR A 181 0.83 25.76 11.00
C TYR A 181 2.28 25.43 10.61
N ILE A 182 2.99 26.39 10.00
CA ILE A 182 4.41 26.25 9.60
C ILE A 182 5.30 25.87 10.80
N MET A 183 5.11 26.53 11.94
CA MET A 183 5.85 26.23 13.17
C MET A 183 5.52 24.83 13.72
N GLY A 184 4.26 24.39 13.61
CA GLY A 184 3.83 23.04 13.94
C GLY A 184 4.55 21.99 13.08
N VAL A 185 4.69 22.26 11.77
CA VAL A 185 5.43 21.43 10.83
C VAL A 185 6.89 21.28 11.21
N GLU A 186 7.54 22.41 11.46
CA GLU A 186 8.95 22.43 11.84
C GLU A 186 9.18 21.66 13.15
N ARG A 187 8.28 21.84 14.13
CA ARG A 187 8.34 21.12 15.42
C ARG A 187 8.18 19.62 15.23
N SER A 188 7.19 19.19 14.44
CA SER A 188 6.96 17.77 14.12
C SER A 188 8.22 17.13 13.52
N ILE A 189 8.76 17.75 12.47
CA ILE A 189 9.93 17.25 11.75
C ILE A 189 11.13 17.14 12.70
N ASN A 190 11.37 18.14 13.54
CA ASN A 190 12.43 18.12 14.55
C ASN A 190 12.27 16.94 15.53
N LEU A 191 11.06 16.70 16.04
CA LEU A 191 10.80 15.62 16.99
C LEU A 191 11.00 14.24 16.35
N TYR A 192 10.50 14.04 15.13
CA TYR A 192 10.70 12.79 14.40
C TYR A 192 12.14 12.58 13.98
N ALA A 193 12.86 13.62 13.55
CA ALA A 193 14.29 13.53 13.24
C ALA A 193 15.09 13.07 14.45
N ASN A 194 14.87 13.69 15.62
CA ASN A 194 15.46 13.25 16.88
C ASN A 194 15.15 11.78 17.18
N ARG A 195 13.89 11.38 17.05
CA ARG A 195 13.46 10.01 17.34
C ARG A 195 14.11 8.99 16.39
N ILE A 196 14.13 9.28 15.09
CA ILE A 196 14.74 8.42 14.06
C ILE A 196 16.23 8.24 14.35
N THR A 197 16.95 9.30 14.69
CA THR A 197 18.36 9.21 15.08
C THR A 197 18.56 8.39 16.35
N GLN A 198 17.70 8.55 17.35
CA GLN A 198 17.76 7.78 18.59
C GLN A 198 17.61 6.27 18.33
N VAL A 199 16.57 5.85 17.60
CA VAL A 199 16.37 4.42 17.30
C VAL A 199 17.47 3.88 16.40
N PHE A 200 17.92 4.64 15.40
CA PHE A 200 19.01 4.20 14.54
C PHE A 200 20.32 3.99 15.33
N ASN A 201 20.64 4.88 16.26
CA ASN A 201 21.84 4.78 17.09
C ASN A 201 21.74 3.65 18.13
N ALA A 202 20.55 3.42 18.69
CA ALA A 202 20.29 2.31 19.62
C ALA A 202 20.29 0.94 18.93
N GLY A 203 19.98 0.91 17.63
CA GLY A 203 19.91 -0.29 16.81
C GLY A 203 21.28 -0.85 16.40
N SER A 204 21.26 -2.08 15.92
CA SER A 204 22.40 -2.75 15.30
C SER A 204 21.95 -3.64 14.15
N ASN A 205 22.92 -4.13 13.37
CA ASN A 205 22.72 -5.19 12.38
C ASN A 205 23.55 -6.41 12.81
N SER A 206 23.01 -7.61 12.68
CA SER A 206 23.74 -8.87 12.82
C SER A 206 24.58 -9.18 11.58
N ILE A 207 24.14 -8.72 10.40
CA ILE A 207 24.88 -8.75 9.15
C ILE A 207 25.42 -7.36 8.82
N THR A 208 26.73 -7.21 8.82
CA THR A 208 27.38 -5.91 8.60
C THR A 208 27.43 -5.50 7.12
N THR A 209 27.44 -6.47 6.20
CA THR A 209 27.63 -6.25 4.77
C THR A 209 26.41 -6.74 4.00
N TYR A 210 25.59 -5.80 3.53
CA TYR A 210 24.52 -6.09 2.60
C TYR A 210 25.07 -6.12 1.16
N PRO A 211 24.40 -6.83 0.23
CA PRO A 211 24.70 -6.74 -1.19
C PRO A 211 24.70 -5.27 -1.65
N GLY A 212 25.59 -4.96 -2.60
CA GLY A 212 25.69 -3.61 -3.16
C GLY A 212 24.39 -3.15 -3.83
N GLY A 213 24.23 -1.84 -3.97
CA GLY A 213 23.05 -1.20 -4.55
C GLY A 213 22.15 -0.53 -3.52
N SER A 214 21.22 0.31 -3.99
CA SER A 214 20.40 1.17 -3.15
C SER A 214 19.47 0.38 -2.21
N LEU A 215 18.85 -0.70 -2.69
CA LEU A 215 17.88 -1.47 -1.91
C LEU A 215 18.50 -2.16 -0.69
N GLY A 216 19.70 -2.75 -0.83
CA GLY A 216 20.39 -3.39 0.29
C GLY A 216 20.68 -2.39 1.42
N ALA A 217 21.11 -1.18 1.08
CA ALA A 217 21.37 -0.13 2.05
C ALA A 217 20.07 0.39 2.72
N GLN A 218 18.98 0.56 1.97
CA GLN A 218 17.66 0.89 2.53
C GLN A 218 17.21 -0.16 3.56
N LEU A 219 17.23 -1.45 3.18
CA LEU A 219 16.81 -2.54 4.05
C LEU A 219 17.71 -2.70 5.28
N LYS A 220 19.02 -2.42 5.15
CA LYS A 220 19.94 -2.38 6.29
C LYS A 220 19.56 -1.30 7.30
N THR A 221 19.20 -0.10 6.83
CA THR A 221 18.70 1.00 7.67
C THR A 221 17.40 0.61 8.36
N VAL A 222 16.45 -0.01 7.65
CA VAL A 222 15.19 -0.49 8.22
C VAL A 222 15.42 -1.52 9.32
N ALA A 223 16.24 -2.56 9.07
CA ALA A 223 16.54 -3.59 10.06
C ALA A 223 17.14 -2.99 11.34
N ARG A 224 18.07 -2.05 11.18
CA ARG A 224 18.71 -1.35 12.30
C ARG A 224 17.71 -0.51 13.11
N MET A 225 16.84 0.24 12.44
CA MET A 225 15.81 1.04 13.13
C MET A 225 14.83 0.17 13.91
N ILE A 226 14.34 -0.93 13.32
CA ILE A 226 13.45 -1.88 14.02
C ILE A 226 14.16 -2.47 15.24
N LYS A 227 15.44 -2.87 15.10
CA LYS A 227 16.23 -3.36 16.23
C LYS A 227 16.40 -2.32 17.34
N GLY A 228 16.51 -1.05 16.97
CA GLY A 228 16.59 0.09 17.89
C GLY A 228 15.28 0.45 18.58
N GLY A 229 14.20 -0.30 18.34
CA GLY A 229 12.89 -0.09 18.97
C GLY A 229 12.00 0.90 18.24
N CYS A 230 12.20 1.09 16.93
CA CYS A 230 11.28 1.84 16.09
C CYS A 230 9.92 1.12 15.97
N LYS A 231 8.83 1.84 16.21
CA LYS A 231 7.45 1.33 16.17
C LYS A 231 6.70 1.61 14.85
N THR A 232 7.33 2.26 13.88
CA THR A 232 6.77 2.56 12.55
C THR A 232 6.12 1.32 11.94
N LYS A 233 4.93 1.48 11.36
CA LYS A 233 4.12 0.35 10.87
C LYS A 233 4.41 -0.03 9.43
N ILE A 234 4.70 0.96 8.58
CA ILE A 234 4.93 0.74 7.16
C ILE A 234 6.23 1.41 6.73
N PHE A 235 7.14 0.62 6.18
CA PHE A 235 8.33 1.10 5.51
C PHE A 235 8.18 0.90 4.00
N LEU A 236 8.42 1.96 3.21
CA LEU A 236 8.46 1.89 1.75
C LEU A 236 9.90 2.02 1.27
N CYS A 237 10.39 0.99 0.60
CA CYS A 237 11.71 0.94 -0.04
C CYS A 237 11.52 0.79 -1.54
N GLN A 238 12.51 1.21 -2.33
CA GLN A 238 12.44 1.17 -3.78
C GLN A 238 13.73 0.70 -4.46
N ILE A 239 13.56 0.14 -5.64
CA ILE A 239 14.63 -0.19 -6.57
C ILE A 239 14.16 0.10 -8.00
N GLY A 240 14.89 0.95 -8.72
CA GLY A 240 14.61 1.29 -10.11
C GLY A 240 15.38 0.44 -11.12
N GLY A 241 15.25 0.77 -12.40
CA GLY A 241 16.05 0.19 -13.48
C GLY A 241 15.39 -0.97 -14.22
N PHE A 242 14.24 -1.45 -13.76
CA PHE A 242 13.53 -2.59 -14.39
C PHE A 242 12.91 -2.24 -15.75
N ASP A 243 13.00 -1.00 -16.22
CA ASP A 243 12.49 -0.53 -17.52
C ASP A 243 13.36 -0.86 -18.73
N THR A 244 13.66 -2.15 -18.86
CA THR A 244 14.53 -2.69 -19.90
C THR A 244 13.74 -2.98 -21.20
N HIS A 245 13.47 -1.93 -21.97
CA HIS A 245 12.90 -2.04 -23.33
C HIS A 245 13.89 -2.59 -24.36
N SER A 246 15.18 -2.50 -24.08
CA SER A 246 16.23 -2.99 -24.96
C SER A 246 17.36 -3.63 -24.14
N ALA A 247 18.10 -4.55 -24.78
CA ALA A 247 19.26 -5.22 -24.21
C ALA A 247 19.04 -5.71 -22.77
N GLN A 248 17.89 -6.35 -22.53
CA GLN A 248 17.49 -6.86 -21.22
C GLN A 248 18.46 -7.93 -20.71
N VAL A 249 19.03 -8.69 -21.66
CA VAL A 249 19.99 -9.76 -21.45
C VAL A 249 21.26 -9.50 -22.26
N ASP A 250 22.37 -10.14 -21.89
CA ASP A 250 23.60 -10.06 -22.70
C ASP A 250 23.55 -11.04 -23.88
N SER A 251 24.19 -10.66 -24.98
CA SER A 251 24.27 -11.52 -26.17
C SER A 251 25.03 -12.81 -25.87
N GLY A 252 24.39 -13.95 -26.15
CA GLY A 252 24.98 -15.28 -25.97
C GLY A 252 24.72 -15.93 -24.62
N ASP A 253 24.24 -15.19 -23.61
CA ASP A 253 23.81 -15.74 -22.33
C ASP A 253 22.61 -14.96 -21.77
N THR A 254 21.43 -15.55 -21.89
CA THR A 254 20.17 -14.95 -21.45
C THR A 254 19.98 -14.94 -19.94
N SER A 255 20.86 -15.62 -19.19
CA SER A 255 20.81 -15.69 -17.73
C SER A 255 21.52 -14.52 -17.03
N ILE A 256 22.21 -13.68 -17.80
CA ILE A 256 22.95 -12.50 -17.34
C ILE A 256 22.49 -11.23 -18.07
N GLY A 257 23.06 -10.08 -17.71
CA GLY A 257 22.71 -8.76 -18.24
C GLY A 257 22.00 -7.85 -17.25
N ALA A 258 21.54 -6.69 -17.72
CA ALA A 258 21.01 -5.63 -16.84
C ALA A 258 19.84 -6.11 -15.98
N HIS A 259 18.87 -6.81 -16.57
CA HIS A 259 17.70 -7.29 -15.83
C HIS A 259 18.06 -8.43 -14.86
N ALA A 260 18.98 -9.32 -15.24
CA ALA A 260 19.47 -10.37 -14.34
C ALA A 260 20.16 -9.76 -13.10
N ASN A 261 20.95 -8.70 -13.27
CA ASN A 261 21.61 -7.98 -12.17
C ASN A 261 20.59 -7.31 -11.23
N LEU A 262 19.51 -6.76 -11.77
CA LEU A 262 18.43 -6.16 -10.97
C LEU A 262 17.64 -7.21 -10.18
N LEU A 263 17.30 -8.35 -10.82
CA LEU A 263 16.64 -9.48 -10.17
C LEU A 263 17.52 -10.08 -9.06
N LYS A 264 18.84 -10.18 -9.31
CA LYS A 264 19.81 -10.59 -8.29
C LYS A 264 19.86 -9.62 -7.13
N SER A 265 19.92 -8.32 -7.41
CA SER A 265 19.96 -7.27 -6.38
C SER A 265 18.72 -7.30 -5.49
N LEU A 266 17.53 -7.45 -6.09
CA LEU A 266 16.28 -7.63 -5.34
C LEU A 266 16.30 -8.90 -4.48
N SER A 267 16.64 -10.03 -5.11
CA SER A 267 16.66 -11.35 -4.46
C SER A 267 17.61 -11.38 -3.26
N ASP A 268 18.85 -10.94 -3.46
CA ASP A 268 19.89 -11.02 -2.44
C ASP A 268 19.68 -9.99 -1.32
N ALA A 269 19.19 -8.79 -1.64
CA ALA A 269 18.94 -7.75 -0.64
C ALA A 269 17.84 -8.19 0.35
N VAL A 270 16.73 -8.73 -0.16
CA VAL A 270 15.63 -9.23 0.67
C VAL A 270 16.05 -10.46 1.48
N LYS A 271 16.79 -11.40 0.88
CA LYS A 271 17.33 -12.57 1.60
C LYS A 271 18.26 -12.13 2.73
N THR A 272 19.19 -11.22 2.45
CA THR A 272 20.11 -10.69 3.46
C THR A 272 19.35 -9.93 4.55
N PHE A 273 18.32 -9.18 4.20
CA PHE A 273 17.46 -8.50 5.16
C PHE A 273 16.77 -9.48 6.12
N LEU A 274 16.14 -10.54 5.60
CA LEU A 274 15.47 -11.54 6.43
C LEU A 274 16.45 -12.35 7.29
N ASP A 275 17.65 -12.62 6.79
CA ASP A 275 18.72 -13.23 7.59
C ASP A 275 19.19 -12.30 8.71
N ASP A 276 19.33 -11.00 8.42
CA ASP A 276 19.71 -10.02 9.42
C ASP A 276 18.65 -9.93 10.52
N LEU A 277 17.36 -9.83 10.15
CA LEU A 277 16.27 -9.84 11.12
C LEU A 277 16.24 -11.13 11.96
N GLN A 278 16.54 -12.28 11.34
CA GLN A 278 16.63 -13.56 12.04
C GLN A 278 17.79 -13.58 13.03
N GLY A 279 18.98 -13.10 12.64
CA GLY A 279 20.15 -12.98 13.52
C GLY A 279 19.93 -11.97 14.66
N LEU A 280 19.10 -10.96 14.42
CA LEU A 280 18.69 -9.96 15.40
C LEU A 280 17.54 -10.41 16.33
N GLY A 281 16.91 -11.55 16.03
CA GLY A 281 15.78 -12.10 16.79
C GLY A 281 14.46 -11.35 16.61
N ILE A 282 14.28 -10.67 15.47
CA ILE A 282 13.13 -9.80 15.18
C ILE A 282 12.43 -10.14 13.85
N ALA A 283 12.76 -11.28 13.22
CA ALA A 283 12.15 -11.72 11.96
C ALA A 283 10.62 -11.85 12.03
N ASP A 284 10.11 -12.22 13.20
CA ASP A 284 8.68 -12.45 13.51
C ASP A 284 7.88 -11.13 13.54
N ASN A 285 8.55 -9.98 13.47
CA ASN A 285 7.92 -8.65 13.49
C ASN A 285 7.76 -8.04 12.09
N VAL A 286 8.25 -8.71 11.03
CA VAL A 286 8.33 -8.13 9.69
C VAL A 286 7.74 -9.07 8.64
N MET A 287 6.81 -8.54 7.88
CA MET A 287 6.34 -9.12 6.63
C MET A 287 6.42 -8.04 5.53
N GLY A 288 6.91 -8.43 4.36
CA GLY A 288 7.06 -7.53 3.22
C GLY A 288 6.41 -8.09 1.97
N CYS A 289 6.15 -7.21 1.02
CA CYS A 289 5.75 -7.60 -0.32
C CYS A 289 6.39 -6.71 -1.38
N THR A 290 6.56 -7.24 -2.59
CA THR A 290 7.04 -6.51 -3.76
C THR A 290 5.87 -6.16 -4.67
N PHE A 291 5.89 -4.96 -5.25
CA PHE A 291 5.00 -4.56 -6.34
C PHE A 291 5.74 -3.67 -7.33
N SER A 292 5.14 -3.45 -8.49
CA SER A 292 5.65 -2.65 -9.60
C SER A 292 4.46 -2.02 -10.31
N GLU A 293 4.63 -0.83 -10.89
CA GLU A 293 3.55 -0.08 -11.54
C GLU A 293 2.91 -0.84 -12.70
N PHE A 294 3.69 -1.71 -13.35
CA PHE A 294 3.25 -2.64 -14.39
C PHE A 294 4.20 -3.84 -14.47
N GLY A 295 3.81 -4.84 -15.26
CA GLY A 295 4.63 -6.01 -15.58
C GLY A 295 5.37 -5.89 -16.90
N ARG A 296 5.68 -7.03 -17.52
CA ARG A 296 6.32 -7.10 -18.85
C ARG A 296 5.49 -7.96 -19.80
N CYS A 297 5.45 -7.59 -21.07
CA CYS A 297 4.77 -8.37 -22.11
C CYS A 297 5.24 -9.83 -22.13
N ALA A 298 4.34 -10.74 -22.52
CA ALA A 298 4.69 -12.14 -22.66
C ALA A 298 5.75 -12.34 -23.75
N LYS A 299 5.57 -11.65 -24.88
CA LYS A 299 6.48 -11.66 -26.04
C LYS A 299 7.59 -10.64 -25.90
N GLU A 300 8.80 -11.00 -26.32
CA GLU A 300 9.89 -10.05 -26.50
C GLU A 300 9.64 -9.08 -27.66
N ASN A 301 10.20 -7.88 -27.55
CA ASN A 301 10.17 -6.88 -28.62
C ASN A 301 11.38 -7.04 -29.56
N GLY A 302 11.45 -6.20 -30.60
CA GLY A 302 12.52 -6.26 -31.60
C GLY A 302 13.90 -5.78 -31.12
N SER A 303 14.04 -5.37 -29.85
CA SER A 303 15.24 -4.73 -29.31
C SER A 303 15.93 -5.56 -28.23
N PHE A 304 15.70 -6.88 -28.20
CA PHE A 304 16.20 -7.78 -27.15
C PHE A 304 15.68 -7.38 -25.75
N GLY A 305 14.45 -6.89 -25.66
CA GLY A 305 13.78 -6.49 -24.42
C GLY A 305 12.29 -6.82 -24.42
N THR A 306 11.54 -6.25 -23.49
CA THR A 306 10.09 -6.42 -23.40
C THR A 306 9.37 -5.10 -23.10
N ASP A 307 8.24 -4.89 -23.77
CA ASP A 307 7.37 -3.74 -23.55
C ASP A 307 6.58 -3.89 -22.23
N HIS A 308 5.83 -2.84 -21.87
CA HIS A 308 5.06 -2.81 -20.62
C HIS A 308 3.93 -3.84 -20.63
N GLY A 309 3.85 -4.63 -19.55
CA GLY A 309 2.87 -5.70 -19.38
C GLY A 309 1.75 -5.34 -18.40
N THR A 310 0.55 -5.87 -18.60
CA THR A 310 -0.61 -5.61 -17.73
C THR A 310 -0.66 -6.45 -16.44
N MET A 311 0.27 -7.37 -16.26
CA MET A 311 0.31 -8.29 -15.11
C MET A 311 1.74 -8.60 -14.69
N ALA A 312 1.93 -8.73 -13.39
CA ALA A 312 3.20 -9.13 -12.78
C ALA A 312 2.95 -10.15 -11.67
N PRO A 313 3.94 -10.99 -11.34
CA PRO A 313 3.91 -11.71 -10.08
C PRO A 313 4.16 -10.75 -8.91
N MET A 314 3.46 -10.95 -7.79
CA MET A 314 3.82 -10.35 -6.51
C MET A 314 4.53 -11.37 -5.63
N ILE A 315 5.53 -10.92 -4.87
CA ILE A 315 6.26 -11.74 -3.91
C ILE A 315 5.91 -11.24 -2.52
N VAL A 316 5.49 -12.13 -1.63
CA VAL A 316 5.27 -11.85 -0.21
C VAL A 316 6.32 -12.64 0.57
N PHE A 317 7.02 -12.00 1.49
CA PHE A 317 8.16 -12.60 2.19
C PHE A 317 8.17 -12.23 3.67
N GLY A 318 8.72 -13.13 4.49
CA GLY A 318 8.76 -13.00 5.94
C GLY A 318 8.69 -14.38 6.61
N LYS A 319 9.15 -14.48 7.85
CA LYS A 319 9.16 -15.76 8.59
C LYS A 319 7.76 -16.37 8.74
N ASP A 320 6.76 -15.51 8.91
CA ASP A 320 5.36 -15.87 9.16
C ASP A 320 4.47 -15.83 7.90
N VAL A 321 5.09 -15.84 6.72
CA VAL A 321 4.37 -16.04 5.46
C VAL A 321 3.90 -17.48 5.36
N LYS A 322 2.71 -17.70 4.80
CA LYS A 322 2.30 -19.01 4.33
C LYS A 322 3.02 -19.30 3.01
N PRO A 323 3.95 -20.26 2.94
CA PRO A 323 4.69 -20.50 1.71
C PRO A 323 3.82 -21.11 0.62
N GLY A 324 4.25 -20.93 -0.63
CA GLY A 324 3.61 -21.55 -1.79
C GLY A 324 3.55 -20.65 -3.02
N VAL A 325 2.92 -21.18 -4.06
CA VAL A 325 2.54 -20.44 -5.26
C VAL A 325 1.01 -20.30 -5.24
N VAL A 326 0.52 -19.07 -5.39
CA VAL A 326 -0.90 -18.75 -5.50
C VAL A 326 -1.21 -18.42 -6.95
N GLY A 327 -2.14 -19.18 -7.53
CA GLY A 327 -2.48 -19.11 -8.95
C GLY A 327 -1.69 -20.08 -9.82
N THR A 328 -2.08 -20.13 -11.08
CA THR A 328 -1.48 -21.00 -12.09
C THR A 328 -0.64 -20.18 -13.07
N ASN A 329 0.15 -20.85 -13.91
CA ASN A 329 0.84 -20.17 -15.00
C ASN A 329 -0.16 -19.49 -15.96
N PRO A 330 0.11 -18.26 -16.42
CA PRO A 330 -0.73 -17.60 -17.41
C PRO A 330 -0.85 -18.39 -18.72
N ASN A 331 -2.01 -18.30 -19.36
CA ASN A 331 -2.23 -18.91 -20.67
C ASN A 331 -1.56 -18.10 -21.79
N LEU A 332 -0.34 -18.51 -22.17
CA LEU A 332 0.46 -17.86 -23.21
C LEU A 332 -0.03 -18.10 -24.66
N ASN A 333 -1.08 -18.92 -24.83
CA ASN A 333 -1.76 -19.08 -26.11
C ASN A 333 -2.91 -18.08 -26.29
N ASN A 334 -3.34 -17.41 -25.22
CA ASN A 334 -4.45 -16.47 -25.23
C ASN A 334 -3.99 -15.04 -24.87
N LEU A 335 -3.21 -14.44 -25.76
CA LEU A 335 -2.74 -13.07 -25.61
C LEU A 335 -3.62 -12.07 -26.36
N THR A 336 -3.58 -10.81 -25.96
CA THR A 336 -4.12 -9.71 -26.76
C THR A 336 -3.24 -9.48 -28.00
N ASN A 337 -3.73 -8.66 -28.95
CA ASN A 337 -2.98 -8.35 -30.17
C ASN A 337 -1.64 -7.64 -29.89
N ASP A 338 -1.53 -6.95 -28.75
CA ASP A 338 -0.33 -6.29 -28.23
C ASP A 338 0.45 -7.15 -27.22
N ASN A 339 0.25 -8.48 -27.21
CA ASN A 339 1.00 -9.46 -26.43
C ASN A 339 0.80 -9.40 -24.90
N GLN A 340 -0.30 -8.81 -24.45
CA GLN A 340 -0.68 -8.79 -23.04
C GLN A 340 -1.31 -10.11 -22.63
N ILE A 341 -1.07 -10.50 -21.39
CA ILE A 341 -1.83 -11.57 -20.74
C ILE A 341 -3.27 -11.06 -20.59
N LYS A 342 -4.28 -11.88 -20.91
CA LYS A 342 -5.70 -11.51 -20.79
C LYS A 342 -6.29 -11.83 -19.42
N GLU A 343 -5.87 -12.94 -18.84
CA GLU A 343 -6.50 -13.56 -17.68
C GLU A 343 -5.80 -13.11 -16.39
N MET A 344 -6.27 -12.00 -15.81
CA MET A 344 -5.92 -11.62 -14.45
C MET A 344 -6.51 -12.63 -13.48
N GLN A 345 -5.68 -13.19 -12.59
CA GLN A 345 -6.14 -14.15 -11.58
C GLN A 345 -6.43 -13.46 -10.25
N PHE A 346 -5.64 -12.45 -9.90
CA PHE A 346 -5.77 -11.75 -8.63
C PHE A 346 -5.67 -10.24 -8.83
N ASP A 347 -6.50 -9.52 -8.09
CA ASP A 347 -6.38 -8.09 -7.94
C ASP A 347 -5.32 -7.80 -6.87
N TYR A 348 -4.38 -6.91 -7.15
CA TYR A 348 -3.28 -6.59 -6.22
C TYR A 348 -3.78 -6.11 -4.86
N ARG A 349 -4.95 -5.48 -4.81
CA ARG A 349 -5.55 -4.99 -3.56
C ARG A 349 -5.93 -6.14 -2.64
N GLN A 350 -6.18 -7.33 -3.16
CA GLN A 350 -6.36 -8.53 -2.33
C GLN A 350 -5.12 -8.83 -1.49
N VAL A 351 -3.92 -8.57 -2.02
CA VAL A 351 -2.65 -8.75 -1.29
C VAL A 351 -2.54 -7.72 -0.18
N PHE A 352 -2.64 -6.43 -0.51
CA PHE A 352 -2.55 -5.35 0.47
C PHE A 352 -3.62 -5.44 1.55
N ALA A 353 -4.86 -5.74 1.15
CA ALA A 353 -5.98 -5.91 2.06
C ALA A 353 -5.78 -7.13 2.99
N THR A 354 -5.09 -8.18 2.53
CA THR A 354 -4.70 -9.32 3.37
C THR A 354 -3.64 -8.91 4.39
N LEU A 355 -2.59 -8.20 3.98
CA LEU A 355 -1.53 -7.77 4.90
C LEU A 355 -2.03 -6.75 5.93
N LEU A 356 -2.90 -5.81 5.53
CA LEU A 356 -3.48 -4.85 6.47
C LEU A 356 -4.29 -5.55 7.56
N GLN A 357 -5.14 -6.50 7.20
CA GLN A 357 -6.05 -7.14 8.16
C GLN A 357 -5.39 -8.30 8.90
N ASP A 358 -4.85 -9.29 8.18
CA ASP A 358 -4.34 -10.52 8.78
C ASP A 358 -2.98 -10.31 9.46
N TRP A 359 -2.17 -9.31 9.03
CA TRP A 359 -0.84 -9.06 9.62
C TRP A 359 -0.80 -7.81 10.51
N LEU A 360 -1.33 -6.66 10.06
CA LEU A 360 -1.33 -5.43 10.86
C LEU A 360 -2.54 -5.29 11.79
N GLY A 361 -3.58 -6.11 11.61
CA GLY A 361 -4.75 -6.10 12.47
C GLY A 361 -5.77 -5.01 12.13
N ALA A 362 -5.87 -4.58 10.87
CA ALA A 362 -6.88 -3.62 10.43
C ALA A 362 -8.30 -4.13 10.71
N ASN A 363 -9.05 -3.39 11.53
CA ASN A 363 -10.47 -3.65 11.73
C ASN A 363 -11.31 -3.18 10.52
N PRO A 364 -12.63 -3.46 10.51
CA PRO A 364 -13.50 -3.06 9.41
C PRO A 364 -13.47 -1.55 9.09
N PHE A 365 -13.30 -0.68 10.09
CA PHE A 365 -13.20 0.76 9.87
C PHE A 365 -11.94 1.12 9.07
N VAL A 366 -10.78 0.59 9.45
CA VAL A 366 -9.54 0.79 8.68
C VAL A 366 -9.69 0.27 7.26
N MET A 367 -10.28 -0.91 7.10
CA MET A 367 -10.52 -1.49 5.78
C MET A 367 -11.39 -0.58 4.90
N GLU A 368 -12.44 0.01 5.46
CA GLU A 368 -13.32 0.98 4.77
C GLU A 368 -12.57 2.26 4.40
N GLN A 369 -11.79 2.84 5.32
CA GLN A 369 -11.01 4.06 5.02
C GLN A 369 -9.95 3.81 3.94
N THR A 370 -9.40 2.60 3.87
CA THR A 370 -8.45 2.24 2.80
C THR A 370 -9.11 2.00 1.44
N MET A 371 -10.46 1.91 1.38
CA MET A 371 -11.23 1.47 0.21
C MET A 371 -10.92 0.02 -0.20
N PHE A 372 -10.53 -0.81 0.77
CA PHE A 372 -10.18 -2.22 0.57
C PHE A 372 -11.22 -3.18 1.17
N GLU A 373 -12.33 -2.66 1.68
CA GLU A 373 -13.51 -3.45 2.00
C GLU A 373 -14.02 -4.18 0.75
N GLY A 374 -14.37 -5.46 0.89
CA GLY A 374 -14.87 -6.29 -0.22
C GLY A 374 -13.81 -7.01 -1.05
N TYR A 375 -12.52 -6.64 -0.98
CA TYR A 375 -11.47 -7.47 -1.60
C TYR A 375 -11.29 -8.77 -0.83
N ALA A 376 -11.52 -9.90 -1.51
CA ALA A 376 -11.39 -11.23 -0.92
C ALA A 376 -9.95 -11.46 -0.43
N LYS A 377 -9.82 -11.91 0.82
CA LYS A 377 -8.52 -12.16 1.46
C LYS A 377 -7.86 -13.42 0.90
N MET A 378 -6.55 -13.35 0.79
CA MET A 378 -5.71 -14.44 0.32
C MET A 378 -5.12 -15.19 1.52
N LYS A 379 -4.76 -16.46 1.35
CA LYS A 379 -4.11 -17.23 2.41
C LYS A 379 -2.60 -16.96 2.40
N LEU A 380 -2.18 -15.75 2.79
CA LEU A 380 -0.78 -15.30 2.71
C LEU A 380 -0.06 -15.27 4.07
N VAL A 381 -0.78 -15.03 5.16
CA VAL A 381 -0.21 -15.05 6.52
C VAL A 381 -0.41 -16.45 7.14
N ALA A 382 0.64 -16.98 7.76
CA ALA A 382 0.59 -18.26 8.47
C ALA A 382 -0.50 -18.21 9.56
N LYS A 383 -1.25 -19.30 9.73
CA LYS A 383 -2.46 -19.30 10.58
C LYS A 383 -2.17 -18.84 12.02
N ALA A 384 -1.03 -19.23 12.58
CA ALA A 384 -0.64 -18.89 13.96
C ALA A 384 -0.29 -17.40 14.15
N SER A 385 0.04 -16.71 13.06
CA SER A 385 0.55 -15.34 13.07
C SER A 385 -0.49 -14.34 12.52
N ARG A 386 -1.71 -14.81 12.24
CA ARG A 386 -2.83 -13.94 11.88
C ARG A 386 -3.33 -13.23 13.12
N VAL A 387 -3.56 -11.92 12.99
CA VAL A 387 -4.22 -11.15 14.04
C VAL A 387 -5.63 -11.68 14.24
N ASP A 388 -5.93 -12.06 15.48
CA ASP A 388 -7.27 -12.50 15.86
C ASP A 388 -8.28 -11.37 15.59
N PRO A 389 -9.47 -11.65 15.03
CA PRO A 389 -10.52 -10.65 14.86
C PRO A 389 -10.80 -9.80 16.10
N ASP A 390 -10.72 -10.38 17.31
CA ASP A 390 -10.94 -9.66 18.57
C ASP A 390 -9.77 -8.73 18.95
N CYS A 391 -8.61 -8.90 18.30
CA CYS A 391 -7.41 -8.08 18.45
C CYS A 391 -7.22 -7.09 17.28
N GLN A 392 -8.14 -7.07 16.32
CA GLN A 392 -8.13 -6.05 15.27
C GLN A 392 -8.46 -4.68 15.85
N TRP A 393 -7.82 -3.65 15.32
CA TRP A 393 -7.84 -2.31 15.88
C TRP A 393 -7.85 -1.25 14.77
N GLY A 394 -8.06 0.00 15.19
CA GLY A 394 -8.20 1.17 14.33
C GLY A 394 -9.49 1.92 14.63
N GLY A 395 -9.42 3.24 14.60
CA GLY A 395 -10.43 4.08 15.25
C GLY A 395 -10.37 3.92 16.78
N ALA A 396 -9.77 4.88 17.48
CA ALA A 396 -10.02 5.11 18.90
C ALA A 396 -10.47 6.58 19.02
N GLU A 397 -11.60 6.91 19.64
CA GLU A 397 -11.90 6.57 21.03
C GLU A 397 -13.02 5.53 21.25
N ILE A 398 -12.73 4.54 22.11
CA ILE A 398 -13.74 4.02 23.01
C ILE A 398 -13.96 5.11 24.08
N VAL A 399 -14.91 6.01 23.84
CA VAL A 399 -15.71 6.55 24.94
C VAL A 399 -16.84 5.54 25.13
N VAL A 400 -17.02 5.06 26.35
CA VAL A 400 -18.20 4.30 26.73
C VAL A 400 -19.40 5.24 26.65
N ASP A 401 -19.92 5.39 25.44
CA ASP A 401 -21.31 5.70 25.19
C ASP A 401 -21.64 5.09 23.82
N ASN A 402 -22.73 4.35 23.71
CA ASN A 402 -23.21 3.76 22.44
C ASN A 402 -23.75 4.85 21.49
N PHE A 403 -23.11 6.00 21.51
CA PHE A 403 -23.54 7.19 20.84
C PHE A 403 -22.89 7.25 19.47
N ARG A 404 -23.64 6.79 18.47
CA ARG A 404 -23.36 7.11 17.07
C ARG A 404 -23.87 8.54 16.85
N PRO A 405 -23.00 9.54 16.69
CA PRO A 405 -23.43 10.92 16.54
C PRO A 405 -24.18 11.13 15.24
N MET A 406 -23.98 10.29 14.20
CA MET A 406 -24.62 10.43 12.89
C MET A 406 -25.38 9.17 12.48
N THR A 407 -26.61 9.32 12.02
CA THR A 407 -27.45 8.23 11.45
C THR A 407 -28.11 8.64 10.14
N LEU A 408 -28.42 7.66 9.28
CA LEU A 408 -29.12 7.86 8.02
C LEU A 408 -30.45 7.11 8.01
N PHE A 409 -31.55 7.79 7.68
CA PHE A 409 -32.87 7.16 7.56
C PHE A 409 -33.75 7.85 6.51
N PRO A 410 -34.43 7.11 5.61
CA PRO A 410 -34.33 5.67 5.39
C PRO A 410 -32.98 5.27 4.75
N ASN A 411 -32.48 4.08 5.06
CA ASN A 411 -31.30 3.49 4.41
C ASN A 411 -31.51 1.97 4.31
N PRO A 412 -31.86 1.41 3.13
CA PRO A 412 -31.80 2.05 1.81
C PRO A 412 -32.79 3.20 1.58
N ALA A 413 -32.33 4.25 0.89
CA ALA A 413 -33.09 5.44 0.52
C ALA A 413 -33.60 5.34 -0.93
N TYR A 414 -34.77 5.91 -1.20
CA TYR A 414 -35.38 5.95 -2.54
C TYR A 414 -35.46 7.37 -3.09
N MET A 415 -36.14 8.26 -2.36
CA MET A 415 -36.29 9.67 -2.77
C MET A 415 -35.38 10.60 -1.98
N SER A 416 -35.23 10.36 -0.68
CA SER A 416 -34.38 11.15 0.19
C SER A 416 -33.84 10.31 1.34
N THR A 417 -32.76 10.78 1.95
CA THR A 417 -32.31 10.32 3.27
C THR A 417 -32.18 11.51 4.19
N GLU A 418 -32.63 11.35 5.43
CA GLU A 418 -32.26 12.20 6.54
C GLU A 418 -30.86 11.84 7.01
N VAL A 419 -30.09 12.85 7.39
CA VAL A 419 -28.82 12.79 8.12
C VAL A 419 -29.10 13.37 9.50
N SER A 420 -29.37 12.51 10.47
CA SER A 420 -29.56 12.95 11.85
C SER A 420 -28.18 13.00 12.51
N TYR A 421 -27.87 14.13 13.16
CA TYR A 421 -26.61 14.34 13.86
C TYR A 421 -26.85 14.90 15.26
N GLU A 422 -26.42 14.19 16.30
CA GLU A 422 -26.50 14.67 17.67
C GLU A 422 -25.12 15.22 18.10
N ASN A 423 -25.07 16.52 18.36
CA ASN A 423 -23.86 17.23 18.74
C ASN A 423 -23.84 17.48 20.25
N ARG A 424 -22.92 16.84 20.96
CA ARG A 424 -22.76 17.04 22.41
C ARG A 424 -21.75 18.13 22.78
N GLY A 425 -21.11 18.76 21.79
CA GLY A 425 -20.14 19.84 21.96
C GLY A 425 -20.73 21.22 21.63
N GLU A 426 -19.85 22.20 21.50
CA GLU A 426 -20.22 23.54 21.01
C GLU A 426 -20.70 23.50 19.56
N ALA A 427 -21.47 24.50 19.15
CA ALA A 427 -21.92 24.62 17.78
C ALA A 427 -20.73 24.83 16.84
N PHE A 428 -20.76 24.24 15.65
CA PHE A 428 -19.68 24.35 14.67
C PHE A 428 -20.19 24.41 13.24
N GLU A 429 -19.37 24.97 12.37
CA GLU A 429 -19.60 24.98 10.93
C GLU A 429 -19.13 23.66 10.33
N ALA A 430 -19.97 23.05 9.50
CA ALA A 430 -19.70 21.77 8.86
C ALA A 430 -19.79 21.87 7.34
N LEU A 431 -19.02 21.01 6.65
CA LEU A 431 -19.25 20.63 5.27
C LEU A 431 -19.98 19.29 5.26
N LEU A 432 -21.27 19.32 4.91
CA LEU A 432 -22.07 18.12 4.70
C LEU A 432 -22.04 17.76 3.21
N SER A 433 -21.56 16.57 2.90
CA SER A 433 -21.28 16.12 1.55
C SER A 433 -21.77 14.71 1.28
N LEU A 434 -22.18 14.46 0.04
CA LEU A 434 -22.57 13.15 -0.48
C LEU A 434 -21.59 12.76 -1.57
N HIS A 435 -21.07 11.55 -1.48
CA HIS A 435 -20.07 11.01 -2.38
C HIS A 435 -20.57 9.71 -3.00
N SER A 436 -20.16 9.45 -4.24
CA SER A 436 -20.34 8.12 -4.84
C SER A 436 -19.47 7.08 -4.14
N LEU A 437 -19.69 5.78 -4.41
CA LEU A 437 -18.77 4.71 -4.01
C LEU A 437 -17.31 4.98 -4.43
N GLY A 438 -17.11 5.75 -5.50
CA GLY A 438 -15.82 6.17 -6.02
C GLY A 438 -15.19 7.41 -5.38
N GLY A 439 -15.78 7.96 -4.32
CA GLY A 439 -15.29 9.18 -3.68
C GLY A 439 -15.54 10.46 -4.48
N THR A 440 -16.29 10.39 -5.59
CA THR A 440 -16.68 11.60 -6.34
C THR A 440 -17.70 12.39 -5.55
N LEU A 441 -17.43 13.67 -5.32
CA LEU A 441 -18.36 14.58 -4.70
C LEU A 441 -19.60 14.76 -5.60
N ILE A 442 -20.76 14.34 -5.11
CA ILE A 442 -22.05 14.46 -5.80
C ILE A 442 -22.74 15.75 -5.40
N ALA A 443 -22.75 16.02 -4.10
CA ALA A 443 -23.37 17.21 -3.53
C ALA A 443 -22.62 17.61 -2.27
N ALA A 444 -22.49 18.91 -2.04
CA ALA A 444 -21.91 19.46 -0.81
C ALA A 444 -22.64 20.73 -0.44
N ARG A 445 -22.79 20.96 0.86
CA ARG A 445 -23.32 22.22 1.39
C ARG A 445 -22.72 22.50 2.76
N HIS A 446 -22.67 23.78 3.08
CA HIS A 446 -22.27 24.25 4.39
C HIS A 446 -23.47 24.26 5.31
N GLU A 447 -23.27 23.71 6.50
CA GLU A 447 -24.30 23.58 7.52
C GLU A 447 -23.75 24.05 8.86
N THR A 448 -24.56 24.76 9.63
CA THR A 448 -24.25 25.04 11.03
C THR A 448 -24.82 23.90 11.87
N VAL A 449 -23.95 23.16 12.55
CA VAL A 449 -24.33 22.09 13.48
C VAL A 449 -24.47 22.71 14.87
N LEU A 450 -25.70 22.81 15.36
CA LEU A 450 -25.99 23.35 16.70
C LEU A 450 -25.72 22.29 17.77
N THR A 451 -25.52 22.71 19.02
CA THR A 451 -25.52 21.79 20.16
C THR A 451 -26.89 21.11 20.30
N GLY A 452 -26.92 19.79 20.49
CA GLY A 452 -28.12 18.96 20.53
C GLY A 452 -28.43 18.26 19.19
N PRO A 453 -29.68 17.86 18.96
CA PRO A 453 -30.09 17.15 17.74
C PRO A 453 -30.17 18.08 16.53
N ASN A 454 -29.63 17.62 15.40
CA ASN A 454 -29.68 18.26 14.10
C ASN A 454 -30.19 17.27 13.05
N SER A 455 -30.93 17.77 12.06
CA SER A 455 -31.42 16.96 10.94
C SER A 455 -31.16 17.68 9.63
N PHE A 456 -30.53 16.98 8.69
CA PHE A 456 -30.26 17.47 7.34
C PHE A 456 -30.77 16.46 6.31
N TYR A 457 -30.93 16.87 5.04
CA TYR A 457 -31.52 15.99 4.02
C TYR A 457 -30.69 15.95 2.74
N PHE A 458 -30.55 14.76 2.15
CA PHE A 458 -30.13 14.62 0.76
C PHE A 458 -31.31 14.11 -0.08
N ASP A 459 -31.60 14.79 -1.18
CA ASP A 459 -32.42 14.24 -2.25
C ASP A 459 -31.56 13.24 -3.04
N VAL A 460 -32.03 12.00 -3.13
CA VAL A 460 -31.36 10.91 -3.84
C VAL A 460 -32.20 10.37 -4.99
N ASN A 461 -33.36 10.98 -5.28
CA ASN A 461 -34.29 10.51 -6.28
C ASN A 461 -33.66 10.47 -7.69
N ALA A 462 -32.78 11.41 -7.99
CA ALA A 462 -32.07 11.49 -9.27
C ALA A 462 -30.78 10.63 -9.31
N LEU A 463 -30.39 10.01 -8.20
CA LEU A 463 -29.15 9.22 -8.14
C LEU A 463 -29.41 7.80 -8.61
N PRO A 464 -28.52 7.19 -9.41
CA PRO A 464 -28.61 5.77 -9.74
C PRO A 464 -28.68 4.86 -8.50
N GLU A 465 -29.28 3.68 -8.64
CA GLU A 465 -29.18 2.66 -7.59
C GLU A 465 -27.72 2.33 -7.31
N GLY A 466 -27.34 2.28 -6.04
CA GLY A 466 -25.94 2.06 -5.69
C GLY A 466 -25.60 2.46 -4.27
N ILE A 467 -24.31 2.34 -3.96
CA ILE A 467 -23.76 2.74 -2.67
C ILE A 467 -23.15 4.13 -2.79
N TYR A 468 -23.41 4.93 -1.76
CA TYR A 468 -22.96 6.31 -1.60
C TYR A 468 -22.43 6.50 -0.18
N PHE A 469 -21.73 7.59 0.07
CA PHE A 469 -21.23 7.95 1.39
C PHE A 469 -21.63 9.37 1.75
N VAL A 470 -22.30 9.53 2.90
CA VAL A 470 -22.58 10.83 3.50
C VAL A 470 -21.45 11.17 4.44
N ARG A 471 -20.81 12.32 4.26
CA ARG A 471 -19.71 12.82 5.08
C ARG A 471 -20.05 14.17 5.69
N MET A 472 -19.98 14.27 7.01
CA MET A 472 -20.13 15.51 7.76
C MET A 472 -18.79 15.89 8.39
N GLN A 473 -18.15 16.93 7.88
CA GLN A 473 -16.82 17.38 8.30
C GLN A 473 -16.93 18.69 9.08
N ASN A 474 -16.43 18.75 10.31
CA ASN A 474 -16.25 19.98 11.06
C ASN A 474 -15.15 20.83 10.41
N LYS A 475 -15.47 22.09 10.07
CA LYS A 475 -14.55 22.98 9.37
C LYS A 475 -13.39 23.51 10.23
N TYR A 476 -13.57 23.55 11.54
CA TYR A 476 -12.57 24.09 12.46
C TYR A 476 -11.47 23.09 12.78
N ASN A 477 -11.81 21.83 12.99
CA ASN A 477 -10.85 20.78 13.39
C ASN A 477 -10.70 19.63 12.37
N GLY A 478 -11.42 19.70 11.24
CA GLY A 478 -11.34 18.70 10.19
C GLY A 478 -11.97 17.33 10.50
N LYS A 479 -12.44 17.09 11.74
CA LYS A 479 -13.05 15.81 12.12
C LYS A 479 -14.28 15.52 11.26
N ALA A 480 -14.34 14.33 10.69
CA ALA A 480 -15.43 13.91 9.82
C ALA A 480 -16.13 12.65 10.32
N ASN A 481 -17.46 12.64 10.24
CA ASN A 481 -18.27 11.44 10.38
C ASN A 481 -18.70 11.00 8.97
N VAL A 482 -18.56 9.71 8.65
CA VAL A 482 -18.92 9.14 7.35
C VAL A 482 -19.91 7.99 7.56
N MET A 483 -20.97 7.95 6.77
CA MET A 483 -21.98 6.90 6.82
C MET A 483 -22.31 6.41 5.41
N LYS A 484 -22.32 5.08 5.25
CA LYS A 484 -22.76 4.43 4.03
C LYS A 484 -24.26 4.62 3.80
N LEU A 485 -24.63 5.09 2.62
CA LEU A 485 -25.99 5.22 2.12
C LEU A 485 -26.22 4.25 0.95
N SER A 486 -27.27 3.44 1.01
CA SER A 486 -27.70 2.61 -0.13
C SER A 486 -28.88 3.30 -0.81
N VAL A 487 -28.83 3.55 -2.11
CA VAL A 487 -29.95 4.10 -2.90
C VAL A 487 -30.56 2.97 -3.72
N VAL A 488 -31.89 2.84 -3.69
CA VAL A 488 -32.68 1.81 -4.39
C VAL A 488 -33.88 2.43 -5.08
N HIS A 489 -34.26 1.94 -6.26
CA HIS A 489 -35.39 2.40 -7.08
C HIS A 489 -36.36 1.24 -7.31
N GLY A 490 -37.50 1.27 -6.62
CA GLY A 490 -38.43 0.14 -6.65
C GLY A 490 -39.12 -0.06 -8.01
N SER A 491 -38.86 -1.21 -8.63
CA SER A 491 -39.94 -2.01 -9.24
C SER A 491 -40.26 -3.20 -8.31
N GLY A 492 -41.39 -3.11 -7.59
CA GLY A 492 -42.05 -4.25 -6.96
C GLY A 492 -41.72 -4.56 -5.49
N ILE A 493 -42.36 -3.84 -4.57
CA ILE A 493 -42.70 -4.42 -3.25
C ILE A 493 -43.76 -5.50 -3.51
N ARG A 494 -43.35 -6.78 -3.62
CA ARG A 494 -44.24 -7.89 -3.29
C ARG A 494 -44.15 -8.12 -1.79
N ALA A 495 -45.15 -7.64 -1.05
CA ALA A 495 -45.43 -8.12 0.29
C ALA A 495 -45.53 -9.66 0.23
N ARG A 496 -44.67 -10.35 0.98
CA ARG A 496 -44.97 -11.72 1.41
C ARG A 496 -45.75 -11.58 2.71
N ASN A 497 -46.94 -12.19 2.71
CA ASN A 497 -47.91 -12.23 3.80
C ASN A 497 -47.31 -12.57 5.16
#